data_AF-A0AAV4S3Z6-F1
#
_entry.id   AF-A0AAV4S3Z6-F1
#
_cell.length_a   1.000
_cell.length_b   1.000
_cell.length_c   1.000
_cell.angle_alpha   90.00
_cell.angle_beta   90.00
_cell.angle_gamma   90.00
#
_symmetry.space_group_name_H-M   'P 1'
#
loop_
_entity.id
_entity.type
_entity.pdbx_description
1 polymer ?
#
loop_
_entity_poly.entity_id
_entity_poly.type
_entity_poly.pdbx_seq_one_letter_code
_entity_poly.pdbx_strand_id
1 'polypeptide(L)'
;MSLESVTKKRKYTREVQPLQLMCLRETVILLFKKTDIKKFVHELGCRFRRPHSHLDCLENRVKVLASTLPIPASMKNTVMDMFRSMSMEVLDWYRKHRSLIFYDFDVLSSIHWRSDGTIDEQKTAQALERRQDADANSRLRVASGYHLTAA
;
A
#
# COMPACT_ATOMS: atom_id res chain seq x y z
N MET A 1 31.15 -2.02 47.53
CA MET A 1 30.28 -2.90 46.72
C MET A 1 29.02 -2.08 46.41
N SER A 2 28.83 -1.57 45.19
CA SER A 2 28.38 -2.31 43.98
C SER A 2 26.95 -2.83 44.17
N LEU A 3 25.96 -2.64 43.31
CA LEU A 3 25.83 -2.07 41.97
C LEU A 3 24.32 -1.81 41.74
N GLU A 4 23.97 -0.81 40.91
CA GLU A 4 22.93 -0.86 39.88
C GLU A 4 21.60 -1.61 40.17
N SER A 5 20.44 -0.94 40.22
CA SER A 5 19.58 -0.62 39.06
C SER A 5 18.15 -0.58 39.65
N VAL A 6 17.25 0.35 39.36
CA VAL A 6 16.45 0.40 38.12
C VAL A 6 15.99 1.85 37.91
N THR A 7 16.88 2.70 37.42
CA THR A 7 16.48 3.70 36.43
C THR A 7 16.66 3.05 35.07
N LYS A 8 15.57 2.72 34.36
CA LYS A 8 15.63 2.54 32.89
C LYS A 8 14.24 2.57 32.24
N LYS A 9 13.98 3.74 31.64
CA LYS A 9 13.37 3.91 30.31
C LYS A 9 11.87 3.66 30.20
N ARG A 10 11.07 4.65 30.60
CA ARG A 10 9.99 5.11 29.70
C ARG A 10 10.66 5.74 28.48
N LYS A 11 10.92 4.92 27.46
CA LYS A 11 11.35 5.41 26.14
C LYS A 11 10.22 6.29 25.63
N TYR A 12 10.50 7.59 25.48
CA TYR A 12 9.70 8.52 24.73
C TYR A 12 9.40 7.93 23.35
N THR A 13 8.19 7.40 23.17
CA THR A 13 7.53 7.42 21.87
C THR A 13 7.34 8.90 21.57
N ARG A 14 8.27 9.51 20.80
CA ARG A 14 7.96 10.76 20.11
C ARG A 14 6.73 10.45 19.28
N GLU A 15 5.56 10.92 19.72
CA GLU A 15 4.37 10.94 18.88
C GLU A 15 4.77 11.63 17.58
N VAL A 16 4.80 10.85 16.51
CA VAL A 16 5.03 11.38 15.17
C VAL A 16 3.89 12.36 14.92
N GLN A 17 4.21 13.64 14.71
CA GLN A 17 3.18 14.66 14.56
C GLN A 17 2.26 14.29 13.38
N PRO A 18 0.95 14.62 13.42
CA PRO A 18 0.01 14.24 12.38
C PRO A 18 0.49 14.59 10.95
N LEU A 19 1.10 15.77 10.79
CA LEU A 19 1.68 16.20 9.51
C LEU A 19 2.85 15.31 9.06
N GLN A 20 3.73 14.93 9.99
CA GLN A 20 4.82 14.01 9.69
C GLN A 20 4.29 12.63 9.28
N LEU A 21 3.24 12.13 9.95
CA LEU A 21 2.59 10.87 9.61
C LEU A 21 2.00 10.91 8.19
N MET A 22 1.36 12.03 7.82
CA MET A 22 0.85 12.25 6.46
C MET A 22 1.98 12.26 5.42
N CYS A 23 3.08 12.97 5.67
CA CYS A 23 4.22 13.00 4.76
C CYS A 23 4.87 11.61 4.58
N LEU A 24 4.95 10.82 5.65
CA LEU A 24 5.48 9.45 5.59
C LEU A 24 4.55 8.53 4.80
N ARG A 25 3.23 8.66 4.96
CA ARG A 25 2.25 7.92 4.15
C ARG A 25 2.35 8.29 2.67
N GLU A 26 2.46 9.57 2.35
CA GLU A 26 2.65 10.00 0.96
C GLU A 26 3.94 9.44 0.36
N THR A 27 5.01 9.38 1.15
CA THR A 27 6.27 8.73 0.76
C THR A 27 6.06 7.25 0.42
N VAL A 28 5.26 6.53 1.22
CA VAL A 28 4.92 5.13 0.98
C VAL A 28 4.07 4.97 -0.30
N ILE A 29 3.10 5.86 -0.54
CA ILE A 29 2.31 5.89 -1.79
C ILE A 29 3.23 6.08 -3.00
N LEU A 30 4.21 6.98 -2.92
CA LEU A 30 5.19 7.19 -3.98
C LEU A 30 6.06 5.95 -4.21
N LEU A 31 6.39 5.19 -3.17
CA LEU A 31 7.06 3.90 -3.31
C LEU A 31 6.18 2.90 -4.07
N PHE A 32 4.88 2.79 -3.75
CA PHE A 32 3.95 1.93 -4.52
C PHE A 32 3.85 2.28 -6.00
N LYS A 33 4.02 3.56 -6.35
CA LYS A 33 3.99 4.03 -7.74
C LYS A 33 5.27 3.74 -8.52
N LYS A 34 6.38 3.34 -7.87
CA LYS A 34 7.60 2.95 -8.58
C LYS A 34 7.37 1.66 -9.38
N THR A 35 7.85 1.67 -10.63
CA THR A 35 7.62 0.62 -11.64
C THR A 35 7.98 -0.77 -11.15
N ASP A 36 9.06 -0.90 -10.37
CA ASP A 36 9.55 -2.17 -9.84
C ASP A 36 8.65 -2.77 -8.75
N ILE A 37 7.98 -1.91 -7.98
CA ILE A 37 7.01 -2.30 -6.94
C ILE A 37 5.67 -2.60 -7.61
N LYS A 38 5.28 -1.78 -8.58
CA LYS A 38 4.08 -1.93 -9.38
C LYS A 38 4.00 -3.29 -10.09
N LYS A 39 5.09 -3.68 -10.76
CA LYS A 39 5.21 -4.99 -11.42
C LYS A 39 5.12 -6.14 -10.42
N PHE A 40 5.70 -5.99 -9.24
CA PHE A 40 5.70 -7.03 -8.23
C PHE A 40 4.33 -7.23 -7.58
N VAL A 41 3.59 -6.15 -7.32
CA VAL A 41 2.22 -6.23 -6.80
C VAL A 41 1.25 -6.80 -7.83
N HIS A 42 1.47 -6.50 -9.11
CA HIS A 42 0.76 -7.15 -10.20
C HIS A 42 1.03 -8.67 -10.23
N GLU A 43 2.28 -9.08 -10.13
CA GLU A 43 2.68 -10.49 -10.03
C GLU A 43 2.11 -11.19 -8.77
N LEU A 44 2.02 -10.48 -7.64
CA LEU A 44 1.34 -10.91 -6.41
C LEU A 44 -0.15 -11.17 -6.63
N GLY A 45 -0.83 -10.28 -7.36
CA GLY A 45 -2.23 -10.44 -7.77
C GLY A 45 -2.47 -11.67 -8.65
N CYS A 46 -1.56 -11.93 -9.59
CA CYS A 46 -1.66 -13.01 -10.57
C CYS A 46 -1.30 -14.40 -10.03
N ARG A 47 -0.46 -14.52 -8.99
CA ARG A 47 0.11 -15.80 -8.51
C ARG A 47 -0.21 -16.11 -7.05
N PHE A 48 -1.49 -16.15 -6.68
CA PHE A 48 -1.90 -16.59 -5.34
C PHE A 48 -1.77 -18.11 -5.16
N ARG A 49 -0.57 -18.56 -4.79
CA ARG A 49 -0.38 -19.82 -4.03
C ARG A 49 0.34 -19.61 -2.69
N ARG A 50 1.16 -18.56 -2.51
CA ARG A 50 1.89 -18.27 -1.24
C ARG A 50 2.15 -16.75 -1.02
N PRO A 51 1.19 -15.99 -0.49
CA PRO A 51 1.30 -14.52 -0.39
C PRO A 51 2.45 -14.03 0.51
N HIS A 52 2.80 -14.77 1.56
CA HIS A 52 3.81 -14.36 2.54
C HIS A 52 5.24 -14.31 1.95
N SER A 53 5.64 -15.31 1.16
CA SER A 53 7.00 -15.35 0.59
C SER A 53 7.25 -14.26 -0.45
N HIS A 54 6.21 -13.79 -1.12
CA HIS A 54 6.32 -12.69 -2.06
C HIS A 54 6.35 -11.33 -1.35
N LEU A 55 5.61 -11.16 -0.25
CA LEU A 55 5.70 -9.95 0.57
C LEU A 55 7.12 -9.72 1.10
N ASP A 56 7.82 -10.77 1.55
CA ASP A 56 9.21 -10.64 2.04
C ASP A 56 10.17 -10.13 0.94
N CYS A 57 10.00 -10.58 -0.31
CA CYS A 57 10.79 -10.07 -1.43
C CYS A 57 10.49 -8.60 -1.73
N LEU A 58 9.21 -8.22 -1.66
CA LEU A 58 8.77 -6.83 -1.86
C LEU A 58 9.33 -5.92 -0.76
N GLU A 59 9.22 -6.35 0.50
CA GLU A 59 9.75 -5.63 1.65
C GLU A 59 11.26 -5.43 1.54
N ASN A 60 12.02 -6.45 1.12
CA ASN A 60 13.45 -6.30 0.92
C ASN A 60 13.79 -5.27 -0.16
N ARG A 61 13.06 -5.27 -1.29
CA ARG A 61 13.24 -4.25 -2.34
C ARG A 61 12.89 -2.85 -1.84
N VAL A 62 11.79 -2.72 -1.12
CA VAL A 62 11.35 -1.43 -0.57
C VAL A 62 12.29 -0.96 0.52
N LYS A 63 12.89 -1.84 1.31
CA LYS A 63 13.90 -1.52 2.31
C LYS A 63 15.14 -0.91 1.68
N VAL A 64 15.61 -1.46 0.56
CA VAL A 64 16.70 -0.87 -0.22
C VAL A 64 16.31 0.52 -0.74
N LEU A 65 15.10 0.68 -1.29
CA LEU A 65 14.63 1.99 -1.78
C LEU A 65 14.42 3.01 -0.64
N ALA A 66 13.90 2.59 0.50
CA ALA A 66 13.72 3.43 1.67
C ALA A 66 15.06 3.81 2.29
N SER A 67 16.09 2.97 2.15
CA SER A 67 17.45 3.29 2.59
C SER A 67 18.06 4.49 1.86
N THR A 68 17.68 4.74 0.61
CA THR A 68 18.17 5.87 -0.19
C THR A 68 17.37 7.15 0.03
N LEU A 69 16.24 7.08 0.75
CA LEU A 69 15.47 8.27 1.09
C LEU A 69 16.24 9.16 2.06
N PRO A 70 16.21 10.49 1.86
CA PRO A 70 16.86 11.47 2.73
C PRO A 70 16.03 11.72 4.00
N ILE A 71 15.67 10.65 4.71
CA ILE A 71 14.91 10.69 5.96
C ILE A 71 15.72 10.09 7.12
N PRO A 72 15.48 10.53 8.37
CA PRO A 72 16.12 9.96 9.54
C PRO A 72 15.94 8.45 9.64
N ALA A 73 16.95 7.74 10.14
CA ALA A 73 16.88 6.28 10.33
C ALA A 73 15.69 5.85 11.20
N SER A 74 15.31 6.67 12.20
CA SER A 74 14.13 6.45 13.02
C SER A 74 12.81 6.46 12.21
N MET A 75 12.74 7.27 11.15
CA MET A 75 11.58 7.35 10.26
C MET A 75 11.58 6.25 9.20
N LYS A 76 12.75 5.71 8.82
CA LYS A 76 12.84 4.59 7.87
C LYS A 76 12.08 3.36 8.37
N ASN A 77 12.15 3.07 9.67
CA ASN A 77 11.37 1.98 10.27
C ASN A 77 9.86 2.25 10.16
N THR A 78 9.43 3.48 10.47
CA THR A 78 8.03 3.88 10.31
C THR A 78 7.54 3.76 8.87
N VAL A 79 8.36 4.14 7.89
CA VAL A 79 8.05 3.95 6.46
C VAL A 79 7.87 2.47 6.12
N MET A 80 8.74 1.59 6.63
CA MET A 80 8.63 0.15 6.38
C MET A 80 7.38 -0.46 7.03
N ASP A 81 7.07 -0.08 8.27
CA ASP A 81 5.87 -0.55 8.96
C ASP A 81 4.59 -0.10 8.25
N MET A 82 4.55 1.17 7.82
CA MET A 82 3.45 1.69 6.99
C MET A 82 3.35 0.97 5.65
N PHE A 83 4.48 0.75 4.98
CA PHE A 83 4.52 0.02 3.71
C PHE A 83 3.95 -1.39 3.84
N ARG A 84 4.33 -2.13 4.89
CA ARG A 84 3.78 -3.46 5.18
C ARG A 84 2.28 -3.40 5.40
N SER A 85 1.81 -2.48 6.24
CA SER A 85 0.37 -2.31 6.52
C SER A 85 -0.42 -2.00 5.25
N MET A 86 0.07 -1.07 4.43
CA MET A 86 -0.57 -0.68 3.16
C MET A 86 -0.50 -1.80 2.11
N SER A 87 0.56 -2.62 2.13
CA SER A 87 0.66 -3.80 1.25
C SER A 87 -0.40 -4.84 1.60
N MET A 88 -0.66 -5.05 2.89
CA MET A 88 -1.71 -5.94 3.36
C MET A 88 -3.10 -5.43 2.96
N GLU A 89 -3.35 -4.12 3.11
CA GLU A 89 -4.58 -3.47 2.65
C GLU A 89 -4.83 -3.72 1.15
N VAL A 90 -3.81 -3.54 0.31
CA VAL A 90 -3.90 -3.81 -1.14
C VAL A 90 -4.21 -5.28 -1.41
N LEU A 91 -3.56 -6.21 -0.69
CA LEU A 91 -3.79 -7.64 -0.88
C LEU A 91 -5.21 -8.04 -0.47
N ASP A 92 -5.72 -7.52 0.64
CA ASP A 92 -7.06 -7.83 1.11
C ASP A 92 -8.12 -7.24 0.19
N TRP A 93 -7.92 -6.00 -0.26
CA TRP A 93 -8.76 -5.38 -1.27
C TRP A 93 -8.76 -6.20 -2.58
N TYR A 94 -7.59 -6.66 -3.05
CA TYR A 94 -7.52 -7.47 -4.26
C TYR A 94 -8.23 -8.81 -4.10
N ARG A 95 -8.07 -9.48 -2.96
CA ARG A 95 -8.77 -10.76 -2.67
C ARG A 95 -10.28 -10.60 -2.68
N LYS A 96 -10.79 -9.53 -2.06
CA LYS A 96 -12.23 -9.22 -1.99
C LYS A 96 -12.82 -8.92 -3.37
N HIS A 97 -12.05 -8.28 -4.25
CA HIS A 97 -12.55 -7.79 -5.54
C HIS A 97 -11.99 -8.53 -6.76
N ARG A 98 -11.29 -9.65 -6.57
CA ARG A 98 -10.66 -10.46 -7.64
C ARG A 98 -11.62 -10.86 -8.76
N SER A 99 -12.91 -11.01 -8.47
CA SER A 99 -13.94 -11.37 -9.46
C SER A 99 -14.37 -10.20 -10.34
N LEU A 100 -14.13 -8.98 -9.87
CA LEU A 100 -14.49 -7.74 -10.55
C LEU A 100 -13.34 -7.19 -11.41
N ILE A 101 -12.10 -7.58 -11.10
CA ILE A 101 -10.90 -6.96 -11.63
C ILE A 101 -10.08 -8.01 -12.39
N PHE A 102 -9.93 -7.83 -13.70
CA PHE A 102 -9.13 -8.73 -14.53
C PHE A 102 -7.63 -8.51 -14.36
N TYR A 103 -6.88 -9.56 -14.69
CA TYR A 103 -5.44 -9.65 -14.51
C TYR A 103 -4.61 -8.66 -15.33
N ASP A 104 -5.16 -7.98 -16.33
CA ASP A 104 -4.42 -6.97 -17.13
C ASP A 104 -4.61 -5.54 -16.60
N PHE A 105 -5.43 -5.38 -15.56
CA PHE A 105 -5.71 -4.07 -15.01
C PHE A 105 -4.53 -3.61 -14.13
N ASP A 106 -3.93 -2.48 -14.47
CA ASP A 106 -2.97 -1.83 -13.59
C ASP A 106 -3.70 -1.16 -12.41
N VAL A 107 -4.22 -1.98 -11.50
CA VAL A 107 -5.09 -1.53 -10.41
C VAL A 107 -4.38 -0.53 -9.51
N LEU A 108 -3.09 -0.73 -9.28
CA LEU A 108 -2.31 0.09 -8.36
C LEU A 108 -2.30 1.56 -8.73
N SER A 109 -2.28 1.91 -10.02
CA SER A 109 -2.33 3.30 -10.45
C SER A 109 -3.69 3.95 -10.21
N SER A 110 -4.74 3.15 -10.03
CA SER A 110 -6.12 3.60 -9.82
C SER A 110 -6.53 3.62 -8.34
N ILE A 111 -5.70 3.04 -7.45
CA ILE A 111 -5.95 3.06 -6.01
C ILE A 111 -5.93 4.50 -5.50
N HIS A 112 -7.05 4.89 -4.91
CA HIS A 112 -7.18 6.13 -4.15
C HIS A 112 -6.97 5.81 -2.67
N TRP A 113 -5.95 6.44 -2.08
CA TRP A 113 -5.63 6.27 -0.67
C TRP A 113 -6.36 7.33 0.17
N ARG A 114 -6.86 6.91 1.33
CA ARG A 114 -7.30 7.81 2.40
C ARG A 114 -6.10 8.31 3.20
N SER A 115 -6.29 9.38 3.96
CA SER A 115 -5.24 10.00 4.77
C SER A 115 -4.70 9.09 5.88
N ASP A 116 -5.44 8.06 6.26
CA ASP A 116 -5.05 7.03 7.23
C ASP A 116 -4.21 5.89 6.60
N GLY A 117 -4.09 5.85 5.28
CA GLY A 117 -3.39 4.81 4.54
C GLY A 117 -4.26 3.62 4.13
N THR A 118 -5.58 3.70 4.31
CA THR A 118 -6.55 2.71 3.79
C THR A 118 -6.99 3.05 2.37
N ILE A 119 -7.60 2.08 1.67
CA ILE A 119 -8.10 2.29 0.30
C ILE A 119 -9.49 2.94 0.36
N ASP A 120 -9.68 4.03 -0.37
CA ASP A 120 -10.99 4.57 -0.69
C ASP A 120 -11.62 3.72 -1.80
N GLU A 121 -12.36 2.68 -1.40
CA GLU A 121 -12.94 1.70 -2.33
C GLU A 121 -13.82 2.37 -3.40
N GLN A 122 -14.62 3.38 -3.02
CA GLN A 122 -15.58 4.00 -3.92
C GLN A 122 -14.88 4.91 -4.95
N LYS A 123 -13.92 5.74 -4.52
CA LYS A 123 -13.13 6.55 -5.46
C LYS A 123 -12.24 5.67 -6.34
N THR A 124 -11.69 4.59 -5.79
CA THR A 124 -10.93 3.61 -6.55
C THR A 124 -11.80 2.98 -7.62
N ALA A 125 -13.01 2.51 -7.29
CA ALA A 125 -13.95 1.95 -8.26
C ALA A 125 -14.34 2.94 -9.36
N GLN A 126 -14.59 4.21 -9.03
CA GLN A 126 -14.85 5.26 -10.01
C GLN A 126 -13.65 5.50 -10.94
N ALA A 127 -12.43 5.49 -10.41
CA ALA A 127 -11.23 5.62 -11.23
C ALA A 127 -11.03 4.43 -12.16
N LEU A 128 -11.29 3.21 -11.67
CA LEU A 128 -11.25 1.97 -12.46
C LEU A 128 -12.31 1.98 -13.59
N GLU A 129 -13.52 2.46 -13.30
CA GLU A 129 -14.62 2.57 -14.27
C GLU A 129 -14.34 3.58 -15.39
N ARG A 130 -13.58 4.65 -15.10
CA ARG A 130 -13.26 5.70 -16.10
C ARG A 130 -12.04 5.40 -16.97
N ARG A 131 -11.35 4.27 -16.75
CA ARG A 131 -10.13 3.95 -17.48
C ARG A 131 -10.39 3.49 -18.91
N GLN A 132 -10.00 4.31 -19.87
CA GLN A 132 -10.23 4.06 -21.29
C GLN A 132 -9.39 2.91 -21.85
N ASP A 133 -8.30 2.55 -21.18
CA ASP A 133 -7.46 1.40 -21.53
C ASP A 133 -8.01 0.07 -21.01
N ALA A 134 -9.13 0.09 -20.29
CA ALA A 134 -9.85 -1.10 -19.86
C ALA A 134 -11.01 -1.44 -20.80
N ASP A 135 -11.21 -2.73 -21.03
CA ASP A 135 -12.32 -3.21 -21.85
C ASP A 135 -13.69 -2.87 -21.22
N ALA A 136 -14.70 -2.70 -22.07
CA ALA A 136 -16.04 -2.28 -21.64
C ALA A 136 -16.68 -3.25 -20.63
N ASN A 137 -16.40 -4.56 -20.72
CA ASN A 137 -16.96 -5.54 -19.78
C ASN A 137 -16.35 -5.40 -18.40
N SER A 138 -15.03 -5.19 -18.32
CA SER A 138 -14.35 -4.92 -17.05
C SER A 138 -14.89 -3.66 -16.37
N ARG A 139 -15.07 -2.57 -17.14
CA ARG A 139 -15.65 -1.32 -16.62
C ARG A 139 -17.09 -1.52 -16.12
N LEU A 140 -17.92 -2.23 -16.89
CA LEU A 140 -19.31 -2.55 -16.50
C LEU A 140 -19.37 -3.40 -15.22
N ARG A 141 -18.47 -4.38 -15.05
CA ARG A 141 -18.40 -5.21 -13.84
C ARG A 141 -18.03 -4.40 -12.61
N VAL A 142 -17.05 -3.50 -12.73
CA VAL A 142 -16.69 -2.59 -11.64
C VAL A 142 -17.88 -1.68 -11.31
N ALA A 143 -18.50 -1.07 -12.32
CA ALA A 143 -19.67 -0.21 -12.12
C ALA A 143 -20.81 -0.95 -11.41
N SER A 144 -21.12 -2.16 -11.86
CA SER A 144 -22.18 -3.00 -11.28
C SER A 144 -21.83 -3.45 -9.86
N GLY A 145 -20.61 -3.93 -9.63
CA GLY A 145 -20.16 -4.43 -8.32
C GLY A 145 -20.12 -3.34 -7.24
N TYR A 146 -19.85 -2.10 -7.64
CA TYR A 146 -19.78 -0.94 -6.73
C TYR A 146 -21.01 -0.03 -6.81
N HIS A 147 -22.06 -0.44 -7.54
CA HIS A 147 -23.29 0.35 -7.72
C HIS A 147 -23.02 1.79 -8.19
N LEU A 148 -22.05 1.94 -9.11
CA LEU A 148 -21.74 3.23 -9.71
C LEU A 148 -22.83 3.58 -10.74
N THR A 149 -23.35 4.79 -10.68
CA THR A 149 -24.15 5.35 -11.76
C THR A 149 -23.24 5.58 -12.96
N ALA A 150 -23.51 4.91 -14.09
CA ALA A 150 -22.79 5.12 -15.34
C ALA A 150 -22.81 6.62 -15.67
N ALA A 151 -21.61 7.19 -15.86
CA ALA A 151 -21.44 8.59 -16.24
C ALA A 151 -21.52 8.76 -17.76
#